data_AF-A0A915URC7-F1
#
_entry.id   AF-A0A915URC7-F1
#
_cell.length_a   1.000
_cell.length_b   1.000
_cell.length_c   1.000
_cell.angle_alpha   90.00
_cell.angle_beta   90.00
_cell.angle_gamma   90.00
#
_symmetry.space_group_name_H-M   'P 1'
#
loop_
_entity.id
_entity.type
_entity.pdbx_description
1 polymer ?
#
loop_
_entity_poly.entity_id
_entity_poly.type
_entity_poly.pdbx_seq_one_letter_code
_entity_poly.pdbx_strand_id
1 'polypeptide(L)'
;MQSLGTLGGSESRALGVSRDGSVVAGWSFNHLSERWAFVWKANTGMQALYPLAVCCGEAYGVSDDGLVIAGRSHSATTERWHACLWVWNASDYSPRDLGTLGGNESIAYACTNNQIAVGWSHNASNQRRAFRWTPTAGMIDLSEAYTSVLPPGAYLEAAYDITPDGRYIVGRGYNAERGRFEAFLLDTLCLANDGDVDNNGCVDDADLLAVLFAFGSAGEILGRVDTNCDGTVDDADLLTVLFNFGSGC
;
A
#
# COMPACT_ATOMS: atom_id res chain seq x y z
N MET A 1 -21.13 -20.20 14.94
CA MET A 1 -19.69 -20.40 14.64
C MET A 1 -19.59 -21.52 13.61
N GLN A 2 -18.82 -21.32 12.54
CA GLN A 2 -18.61 -22.31 11.47
C GLN A 2 -17.11 -22.59 11.34
N SER A 3 -16.74 -23.87 11.22
CA SER A 3 -15.38 -24.26 10.87
C SER A 3 -15.16 -24.06 9.36
N LEU A 4 -14.00 -23.52 8.98
CA LEU A 4 -13.62 -23.34 7.57
C LEU A 4 -12.78 -24.52 7.04
N GLY A 5 -12.32 -25.43 7.90
CA GLY A 5 -11.50 -26.58 7.54
C GLY A 5 -10.01 -26.25 7.36
N THR A 6 -9.28 -27.16 6.70
CA THR A 6 -7.87 -26.99 6.30
C THR A 6 -7.72 -27.46 4.86
N LEU A 7 -6.58 -27.15 4.22
CA LEU A 7 -6.16 -27.72 2.91
C LEU A 7 -5.63 -29.17 3.05
N GLY A 8 -6.10 -29.91 4.05
CA GLY A 8 -5.67 -31.27 4.36
C GLY A 8 -4.48 -31.36 5.33
N GLY A 9 -4.01 -30.23 5.88
CA GLY A 9 -2.98 -30.18 6.91
C GLY A 9 -3.51 -30.02 8.34
N SER A 10 -2.61 -29.72 9.27
CA SER A 10 -2.87 -29.73 10.72
C SER A 10 -3.50 -28.46 11.29
N GLU A 11 -3.29 -27.30 10.67
CA GLU A 11 -3.88 -26.03 11.11
C GLU A 11 -4.13 -25.05 9.96
N SER A 12 -4.99 -24.07 10.23
CA SER A 12 -5.33 -22.95 9.36
C SER A 12 -5.63 -21.70 10.18
N ARG A 13 -5.40 -20.52 9.61
CA ARG A 13 -5.80 -19.22 10.19
C ARG A 13 -6.47 -18.35 9.14
N ALA A 14 -7.67 -17.87 9.45
CA ALA A 14 -8.33 -16.81 8.70
C ALA A 14 -7.84 -15.45 9.21
N LEU A 15 -7.46 -14.56 8.30
CA LEU A 15 -6.86 -13.25 8.62
C LEU A 15 -7.59 -12.07 7.96
N GLY A 16 -8.26 -12.30 6.82
CA GLY A 16 -9.02 -11.27 6.11
C GLY A 16 -10.40 -11.77 5.68
N VAL A 17 -11.34 -10.84 5.54
CA VAL A 17 -12.73 -11.11 5.13
C VAL A 17 -13.26 -9.94 4.30
N SER A 18 -14.03 -10.22 3.25
CA SER A 18 -14.73 -9.20 2.46
C SER A 18 -15.84 -8.54 3.27
N ARG A 19 -16.28 -7.34 2.84
CA ARG A 19 -17.30 -6.55 3.56
C ARG A 19 -18.61 -7.31 3.79
N ASP A 20 -19.01 -8.12 2.82
CA ASP A 20 -20.23 -8.93 2.86
C ASP A 20 -20.04 -10.31 3.53
N GLY A 21 -18.82 -10.64 3.95
CA GLY A 21 -18.48 -11.93 4.55
C GLY A 21 -18.46 -13.12 3.59
N SER A 22 -18.61 -12.90 2.28
CA SER A 22 -18.69 -13.98 1.29
C SER A 22 -17.34 -14.60 0.93
N VAL A 23 -16.26 -13.85 1.14
CA VAL A 23 -14.88 -14.26 0.88
C VAL A 23 -14.05 -14.13 2.16
N VAL A 24 -13.41 -15.22 2.58
CA VAL A 24 -12.46 -15.24 3.69
C VAL A 24 -11.11 -15.71 3.18
N ALA A 25 -10.03 -15.05 3.58
CA ALA A 25 -8.67 -15.42 3.18
C ALA A 25 -7.75 -15.59 4.40
N GLY A 26 -6.69 -16.36 4.18
CA GLY A 26 -5.71 -16.63 5.22
C GLY A 26 -4.66 -17.62 4.76
N TRP A 27 -4.18 -18.46 5.68
CA TRP A 27 -3.26 -19.55 5.34
C TRP A 27 -3.66 -20.86 6.00
N SER A 28 -3.31 -21.97 5.37
CA SER A 28 -3.50 -23.33 5.87
C SER A 28 -2.31 -24.19 5.52
N PHE A 29 -1.99 -25.16 6.38
CA PHE A 29 -1.12 -26.26 5.96
C PHE A 29 -1.89 -27.18 5.00
N ASN A 30 -1.19 -27.67 3.98
CA ASN A 30 -1.64 -28.77 3.14
C ASN A 30 -1.21 -30.13 3.71
N HIS A 31 -1.56 -31.23 3.04
CA HIS A 31 -1.20 -32.59 3.42
C HIS A 31 0.32 -32.87 3.42
N LEU A 32 1.13 -32.01 2.78
CA LEU A 32 2.59 -32.05 2.77
C LEU A 32 3.22 -31.15 3.86
N SER A 33 2.41 -30.56 4.74
CA SER A 33 2.85 -29.59 5.77
C SER A 33 3.45 -28.30 5.20
N GLU A 34 3.15 -27.97 3.95
CA GLU A 34 3.51 -26.68 3.36
C GLU A 34 2.44 -25.64 3.68
N ARG A 35 2.86 -24.40 3.95
CA ARG A 35 1.94 -23.30 4.25
C ARG A 35 1.44 -22.65 2.97
N TRP A 36 0.14 -22.70 2.72
CA TRP A 36 -0.48 -22.16 1.52
C TRP A 36 -1.49 -21.08 1.86
N ALA A 37 -1.56 -20.05 1.02
CA ALA A 37 -2.64 -19.09 1.08
C ALA A 37 -3.93 -19.79 0.66
N PHE A 38 -5.04 -19.45 1.30
CA PHE A 38 -6.34 -19.98 0.91
C PHE A 38 -7.35 -18.85 0.71
N VAL A 39 -8.35 -19.16 -0.10
CA VAL A 39 -9.63 -18.45 -0.15
C VAL A 39 -10.74 -19.42 0.24
N TRP A 40 -11.70 -18.95 1.02
CA TRP A 40 -12.88 -19.70 1.41
C TRP A 40 -14.11 -18.95 0.95
N LYS A 41 -15.03 -19.69 0.31
CA LYS A 41 -16.38 -19.21 -0.03
C LYS A 41 -17.39 -20.24 0.46
N ALA A 42 -18.58 -19.80 0.85
CA ALA A 42 -19.59 -20.70 1.43
C ALA A 42 -20.00 -21.85 0.50
N ASN A 43 -19.98 -21.63 -0.81
CA ASN A 43 -20.39 -22.62 -1.82
C ASN A 43 -19.26 -23.57 -2.27
N THR A 44 -17.99 -23.18 -2.16
CA THR A 44 -16.84 -23.99 -2.61
C THR A 44 -15.96 -24.50 -1.48
N GLY A 45 -16.13 -23.98 -0.25
CA GLY A 45 -15.27 -24.30 0.88
C GLY A 45 -13.88 -23.67 0.75
N MET A 46 -12.90 -24.22 1.47
CA MET A 46 -11.51 -23.75 1.45
C MET A 46 -10.81 -24.25 0.18
N GLN A 47 -10.27 -23.32 -0.60
CA GLN A 47 -9.51 -23.57 -1.81
C GLN A 47 -8.14 -22.91 -1.70
N ALA A 48 -7.10 -23.59 -2.18
CA ALA A 48 -5.77 -23.03 -2.22
C ALA A 48 -5.71 -21.87 -3.24
N LEU A 49 -5.00 -20.80 -2.91
CA LEU A 49 -4.61 -19.77 -3.87
C LEU A 49 -3.30 -20.18 -4.55
N TYR A 50 -3.26 -20.12 -5.88
CA TYR A 50 -2.06 -20.45 -6.63
C TYR A 50 -0.91 -19.49 -6.27
N PRO A 51 0.27 -20.00 -5.86
CA PRO A 51 1.41 -19.17 -5.51
C PRO A 51 2.09 -18.56 -6.75
N LEU A 52 2.94 -17.56 -6.53
CA LEU A 52 3.83 -16.97 -7.55
C LEU A 52 4.89 -17.95 -8.09
N ALA A 53 5.15 -19.04 -7.37
CA ALA A 53 6.19 -20.02 -7.70
C ALA A 53 5.73 -21.46 -7.38
N VAL A 54 6.67 -22.32 -6.98
CA VAL A 54 6.43 -23.74 -6.74
C VAL A 54 5.70 -23.99 -5.42
N CYS A 55 5.99 -23.21 -4.38
CA CYS A 55 5.34 -23.39 -3.10
C CYS A 55 5.20 -22.09 -2.32
N CYS A 56 4.20 -22.17 -1.45
CA CYS A 56 3.91 -21.37 -0.28
C CYS A 56 3.49 -19.91 -0.47
N GLY A 57 2.54 -19.53 0.37
CA GLY A 57 1.87 -18.25 0.35
C GLY A 57 1.11 -18.02 1.65
N GLU A 58 0.86 -16.75 1.96
CA GLU A 58 0.02 -16.34 3.07
C GLU A 58 -0.82 -15.15 2.62
N ALA A 59 -2.14 -15.21 2.82
CA ALA A 59 -3.03 -14.09 2.62
C ALA A 59 -3.32 -13.39 3.95
N TYR A 60 -3.39 -12.07 3.93
CA TYR A 60 -3.57 -11.21 5.11
C TYR A 60 -4.81 -10.32 5.01
N GLY A 61 -5.12 -9.81 3.82
CA GLY A 61 -6.23 -8.88 3.59
C GLY A 61 -7.10 -9.27 2.40
N VAL A 62 -8.34 -8.83 2.41
CA VAL A 62 -9.33 -9.04 1.34
C VAL A 62 -10.00 -7.70 1.06
N SER A 63 -10.19 -7.37 -0.22
CA SER A 63 -10.90 -6.16 -0.64
C SER A 63 -12.39 -6.24 -0.29
N ASP A 64 -13.07 -5.09 -0.24
CA ASP A 64 -14.47 -4.99 0.15
C ASP A 64 -15.39 -5.85 -0.75
N ASP A 65 -15.10 -5.89 -2.05
CA ASP A 65 -15.82 -6.69 -3.04
C ASP A 65 -15.36 -8.17 -3.12
N GLY A 66 -14.35 -8.55 -2.34
CA GLY A 66 -13.77 -9.88 -2.34
C GLY A 66 -12.97 -10.25 -3.60
N LEU A 67 -12.76 -9.33 -4.54
CA LEU A 67 -12.10 -9.62 -5.83
C LEU A 67 -10.57 -9.52 -5.77
N VAL A 68 -10.02 -8.89 -4.73
CA VAL A 68 -8.58 -8.73 -4.53
C VAL A 68 -8.21 -9.27 -3.15
N ILE A 69 -7.16 -10.08 -3.08
CA ILE A 69 -6.62 -10.60 -1.81
C ILE A 69 -5.15 -10.20 -1.73
N ALA A 70 -4.75 -9.58 -0.62
CA ALA A 70 -3.38 -9.17 -0.36
C ALA A 70 -2.62 -10.22 0.44
N GLY A 71 -1.35 -10.41 0.10
CA GLY A 71 -0.45 -11.15 0.98
C GLY A 71 0.98 -11.24 0.51
N ARG A 72 1.59 -12.41 0.72
CA ARG A 72 2.93 -12.74 0.22
C ARG A 72 2.98 -14.15 -0.36
N SER A 73 3.86 -14.34 -1.33
CA SER A 73 4.16 -15.64 -1.92
C SER A 73 5.64 -15.73 -2.25
N HIS A 74 6.18 -16.94 -2.27
CA HIS A 74 7.54 -17.16 -2.75
C HIS A 74 7.61 -16.82 -4.25
N SER A 75 8.57 -15.99 -4.65
CA SER A 75 8.80 -15.61 -6.04
C SER A 75 9.72 -16.61 -6.73
N ALA A 76 9.38 -16.99 -7.96
CA ALA A 76 10.15 -17.97 -8.74
C ALA A 76 11.45 -17.36 -9.28
N THR A 77 11.52 -16.03 -9.38
CA THR A 77 12.66 -15.32 -9.99
C THR A 77 13.76 -15.03 -8.97
N THR A 78 13.40 -14.69 -7.73
CA THR A 78 14.35 -14.28 -6.68
C THR A 78 14.57 -15.35 -5.61
N GLU A 79 13.73 -16.38 -5.56
CA GLU A 79 13.66 -17.35 -4.47
C GLU A 79 13.45 -16.70 -3.09
N ARG A 80 12.66 -15.61 -3.05
CA ARG A 80 12.34 -14.86 -1.83
C ARG A 80 10.85 -14.58 -1.71
N TRP A 81 10.43 -14.17 -0.52
CA TRP A 81 9.05 -13.75 -0.24
C TRP A 81 8.78 -12.38 -0.84
N HIS A 82 7.83 -12.33 -1.77
CA HIS A 82 7.36 -11.08 -2.33
C HIS A 82 5.91 -10.83 -1.91
N ALA A 83 5.58 -9.56 -1.69
CA ALA A 83 4.23 -9.07 -1.64
C ALA A 83 3.53 -9.43 -2.95
N CYS A 84 2.30 -9.92 -2.83
CA CYS A 84 1.50 -10.29 -3.99
C CYS A 84 0.04 -9.90 -3.80
N LEU A 85 -0.63 -9.68 -4.93
CA LEU A 85 -2.09 -9.61 -4.99
C LEU A 85 -2.60 -10.84 -5.73
N TRP A 86 -3.61 -11.50 -5.17
CA TRP A 86 -4.42 -12.47 -5.89
C TRP A 86 -5.66 -11.77 -6.41
N VAL A 87 -5.81 -11.67 -7.73
CA VAL A 87 -6.89 -10.93 -8.40
C VAL A 87 -7.84 -11.90 -9.08
N TRP A 88 -9.13 -11.77 -8.81
CA TRP A 88 -10.18 -12.59 -9.41
C TRP A 88 -10.30 -12.30 -10.91
N ASN A 89 -10.24 -13.34 -11.75
CA ASN A 89 -10.32 -13.25 -13.21
C ASN A 89 -11.56 -13.98 -13.78
N ALA A 90 -12.71 -13.83 -13.13
CA ALA A 90 -13.99 -14.48 -13.41
C ALA A 90 -14.08 -15.98 -13.07
N SER A 91 -12.97 -16.72 -13.14
CA SER A 91 -12.94 -18.16 -12.81
C SER A 91 -12.10 -18.48 -11.59
N ASP A 92 -10.94 -17.83 -11.42
CA ASP A 92 -10.00 -18.11 -10.34
C ASP A 92 -9.29 -16.83 -9.87
N TYR A 93 -8.50 -16.94 -8.80
CA TYR A 93 -7.59 -15.89 -8.38
C TYR A 93 -6.21 -16.09 -8.99
N SER A 94 -5.75 -15.11 -9.79
CA SER A 94 -4.41 -15.11 -10.37
C SER A 94 -3.45 -14.29 -9.52
N PRO A 95 -2.26 -14.81 -9.18
CA PRO A 95 -1.27 -14.06 -8.41
C PRO A 95 -0.58 -13.01 -9.30
N ARG A 96 -0.33 -11.84 -8.73
CA ARG A 96 0.48 -10.76 -9.29
C ARG A 96 1.62 -10.46 -8.32
N ASP A 97 2.85 -10.55 -8.80
CA ASP A 97 4.04 -10.15 -8.05
C ASP A 97 4.10 -8.62 -7.98
N LEU A 98 4.25 -8.07 -6.78
CA LEU A 98 4.38 -6.63 -6.56
C LEU A 98 5.85 -6.20 -6.46
N GLY A 99 6.78 -7.15 -6.34
CA GLY A 99 8.20 -6.91 -6.19
C GLY A 99 8.59 -6.37 -4.82
N THR A 100 9.69 -5.63 -4.76
CA THR A 100 10.25 -5.01 -3.55
C THR A 100 10.71 -3.59 -3.87
N LEU A 101 11.03 -2.81 -2.84
CA LEU A 101 11.71 -1.50 -2.93
C LEU A 101 13.22 -1.64 -3.25
N GLY A 102 13.63 -2.70 -3.95
CA GLY A 102 15.02 -3.03 -4.28
C GLY A 102 15.74 -3.90 -3.25
N GLY A 103 15.06 -4.28 -2.15
CA GLY A 103 15.55 -5.27 -1.18
C GLY A 103 15.10 -6.69 -1.52
N ASN A 104 15.22 -7.59 -0.55
CA ASN A 104 15.01 -9.03 -0.76
C ASN A 104 13.65 -9.58 -0.31
N GLU A 105 12.81 -8.81 0.38
CA GLU A 105 11.52 -9.31 0.90
C GLU A 105 10.48 -8.19 0.98
N SER A 106 9.21 -8.56 0.77
CA SER A 106 8.06 -7.69 0.95
C SER A 106 6.80 -8.47 1.36
N ILE A 107 5.86 -7.78 2.01
CA ILE A 107 4.56 -8.31 2.43
C ILE A 107 3.48 -7.25 2.22
N ALA A 108 2.38 -7.59 1.54
CA ALA A 108 1.17 -6.77 1.52
C ALA A 108 0.22 -7.20 2.65
N TYR A 109 -0.22 -6.26 3.49
CA TYR A 109 -1.17 -6.55 4.56
C TYR A 109 -2.62 -6.24 4.18
N ALA A 110 -2.84 -5.17 3.41
CA ALA A 110 -4.16 -4.72 3.01
C ALA A 110 -4.20 -4.30 1.54
N CYS A 111 -5.40 -4.27 0.96
CA CYS A 111 -5.65 -3.85 -0.40
C CYS A 111 -7.02 -3.19 -0.58
N THR A 112 -7.18 -2.49 -1.70
CA THR A 112 -8.47 -1.91 -2.14
C THR A 112 -9.02 -2.65 -3.36
N ASN A 113 -10.30 -2.42 -3.69
CA ASN A 113 -10.93 -2.94 -4.90
C ASN A 113 -10.18 -2.50 -6.18
N ASN A 114 -9.56 -1.32 -6.14
CA ASN A 114 -8.77 -0.76 -7.25
C ASN A 114 -7.34 -1.33 -7.32
N GLN A 115 -7.07 -2.44 -6.62
CA GLN A 115 -5.77 -3.12 -6.62
C GLN A 115 -4.62 -2.25 -6.08
N ILE A 116 -4.92 -1.29 -5.20
CA ILE A 116 -3.89 -0.63 -4.39
C ILE A 116 -3.53 -1.60 -3.26
N ALA A 117 -2.25 -1.75 -2.96
CA ALA A 117 -1.78 -2.56 -1.83
C ALA A 117 -0.88 -1.75 -0.92
N VAL A 118 -0.96 -2.00 0.39
CA VAL A 118 -0.06 -1.43 1.38
C VAL A 118 0.57 -2.51 2.25
N GLY A 119 1.76 -2.24 2.76
CA GLY A 119 2.52 -3.22 3.50
C GLY A 119 3.90 -2.72 3.89
N TRP A 120 4.86 -3.63 3.93
CA TRP A 120 6.27 -3.29 4.07
C TRP A 120 7.15 -4.03 3.06
N SER A 121 8.26 -3.42 2.70
CA SER A 121 9.30 -4.00 1.88
C SER A 121 10.67 -3.62 2.42
N HIS A 122 11.66 -4.48 2.21
CA HIS A 122 13.05 -4.06 2.31
C HIS A 122 13.41 -3.17 1.12
N ASN A 123 14.08 -2.06 1.39
CA ASN A 123 14.74 -1.25 0.37
C ASN A 123 16.14 -1.82 0.03
N ALA A 124 16.86 -1.21 -0.92
CA ALA A 124 18.21 -1.63 -1.31
C ALA A 124 19.25 -1.61 -0.16
N SER A 125 18.97 -0.87 0.92
CA SER A 125 19.80 -0.85 2.14
C SER A 125 19.33 -1.86 3.21
N ASN A 126 18.46 -2.81 2.85
CA ASN A 126 17.82 -3.78 3.74
C ASN A 126 17.04 -3.16 4.92
N GLN A 127 16.59 -1.92 4.77
CA GLN A 127 15.76 -1.28 5.77
C GLN A 127 14.29 -1.58 5.45
N ARG A 128 13.52 -1.93 6.49
CA ARG A 128 12.07 -2.11 6.36
C ARG A 128 11.40 -0.74 6.17
N ARG A 129 10.59 -0.64 5.11
CA ARG A 129 9.89 0.57 4.70
C ARG A 129 8.45 0.26 4.36
N ALA A 130 7.55 1.14 4.80
CA ALA A 130 6.15 1.06 4.43
C ALA A 130 6.03 1.40 2.94
N PHE A 131 5.23 0.63 2.20
CA PHE A 131 5.00 0.89 0.78
C PHE A 131 3.52 1.13 0.48
N ARG A 132 3.29 1.86 -0.63
CA ARG A 132 2.05 1.79 -1.41
C ARG A 132 2.39 1.28 -2.79
N TRP A 133 1.60 0.31 -3.27
CA TRP A 133 1.72 -0.25 -4.60
C TRP A 133 0.48 0.07 -5.40
N THR A 134 0.65 0.49 -6.65
CA THR A 134 -0.46 0.61 -7.61
C THR A 134 -0.12 -0.06 -8.95
N PRO A 135 -1.13 -0.42 -9.75
CA PRO A 135 -0.89 -0.98 -11.08
C PRO A 135 -0.10 -0.05 -12.02
N THR A 136 -0.22 1.26 -11.84
CA THR A 136 0.39 2.28 -12.70
C THR A 136 1.79 2.68 -12.27
N ALA A 137 2.04 2.76 -10.96
CA ALA A 137 3.28 3.30 -10.41
C ALA A 137 4.22 2.22 -9.84
N GLY A 138 3.73 1.00 -9.64
CA GLY A 138 4.49 -0.04 -8.95
C GLY A 138 4.64 0.27 -7.45
N MET A 139 5.68 -0.30 -6.82
CA MET A 139 5.93 -0.15 -5.38
C MET A 139 6.69 1.14 -5.09
N ILE A 140 6.14 2.00 -4.24
CA ILE A 140 6.77 3.26 -3.81
C ILE A 140 6.94 3.26 -2.28
N ASP A 141 8.07 3.78 -1.79
CA ASP A 141 8.32 4.01 -0.36
C ASP A 141 7.48 5.19 0.13
N LEU A 142 6.61 4.96 1.12
CA LEU A 142 5.76 6.01 1.67
C LEU A 142 6.57 7.09 2.39
N SER A 143 7.74 6.77 2.92
CA SER A 143 8.59 7.77 3.60
C SER A 143 9.18 8.76 2.62
N GLU A 144 9.49 8.29 1.40
CA GLU A 144 10.00 9.13 0.32
C GLU A 144 8.87 9.96 -0.30
N ALA A 145 7.74 9.30 -0.61
CA ALA A 145 6.62 9.93 -1.28
C ALA A 145 5.92 11.01 -0.44
N TYR A 146 5.98 10.91 0.90
CA TYR A 146 5.35 11.83 1.84
C TYR A 146 6.36 12.55 2.72
N THR A 147 7.60 12.71 2.27
CA THR A 147 8.67 13.36 3.03
C THR A 147 8.30 14.77 3.52
N SER A 148 7.48 15.51 2.76
CA SER A 148 7.05 16.87 3.10
C SER A 148 6.15 16.95 4.34
N VAL A 149 5.42 15.88 4.65
CA VAL A 149 4.52 15.81 5.82
C VAL A 149 5.13 15.01 6.97
N LEU A 150 6.36 14.48 6.80
CA LEU A 150 7.06 13.73 7.83
C LEU A 150 8.08 14.62 8.57
N PRO A 151 8.20 14.51 9.90
CA PRO A 151 9.26 15.20 10.64
C PRO A 151 10.65 14.79 10.11
N PRO A 152 11.64 15.70 10.10
CA PRO A 152 12.99 15.39 9.65
C PRO A 152 13.57 14.14 10.33
N GLY A 153 14.02 13.17 9.52
CA GLY A 153 14.58 11.90 10.00
C GLY A 153 13.54 10.84 10.41
N ALA A 154 12.25 11.16 10.37
CA ALA A 154 11.19 10.16 10.52
C ALA A 154 11.11 9.26 9.29
N TYR A 155 10.63 8.04 9.47
CA TYR A 155 10.32 7.12 8.36
C TYR A 155 9.17 6.19 8.73
N LEU A 156 8.44 5.73 7.71
CA LEU A 156 7.34 4.79 7.88
C LEU A 156 7.88 3.37 7.70
N GLU A 157 7.67 2.50 8.69
CA GLU A 157 8.26 1.16 8.71
C GLU A 157 7.32 0.12 8.10
N ALA A 158 6.03 0.15 8.47
CA ALA A 158 5.02 -0.74 7.90
C ALA A 158 3.65 -0.06 7.86
N ALA A 159 2.94 -0.20 6.75
CA ALA A 159 1.53 0.14 6.63
C ALA A 159 0.69 -1.14 6.81
N TYR A 160 -0.28 -1.11 7.72
CA TYR A 160 -1.10 -2.27 8.07
C TYR A 160 -2.46 -2.28 7.40
N ASP A 161 -3.05 -1.11 7.14
CA ASP A 161 -4.39 -1.00 6.57
C ASP A 161 -4.54 0.27 5.72
N ILE A 162 -5.50 0.24 4.80
CA ILE A 162 -5.83 1.32 3.88
C ILE A 162 -7.34 1.43 3.68
N THR A 163 -7.88 2.64 3.62
CA THR A 163 -9.31 2.84 3.33
C THR A 163 -9.66 2.44 1.90
N PRO A 164 -10.92 2.03 1.61
CA PRO A 164 -11.30 1.55 0.27
C PRO A 164 -11.08 2.55 -0.87
N ASP A 165 -11.16 3.84 -0.58
CA ASP A 165 -10.86 4.95 -1.51
C ASP A 165 -9.34 5.17 -1.72
N GLY A 166 -8.49 4.47 -0.97
CA GLY A 166 -7.05 4.56 -1.04
C GLY A 166 -6.45 5.76 -0.29
N ARG A 167 -7.27 6.54 0.43
CA ARG A 167 -6.88 7.83 1.02
C ARG A 167 -6.12 7.72 2.33
N TYR A 168 -6.64 6.96 3.29
CA TYR A 168 -6.04 6.89 4.61
C TYR A 168 -5.26 5.60 4.75
N ILE A 169 -4.00 5.71 5.17
CA ILE A 169 -3.12 4.58 5.43
C ILE A 169 -2.72 4.63 6.90
N VAL A 170 -2.83 3.51 7.61
CA VAL A 170 -2.40 3.42 9.02
C VAL A 170 -1.26 2.42 9.17
N GLY A 171 -0.41 2.64 10.18
CA GLY A 171 0.76 1.79 10.35
C GLY A 171 1.63 2.16 11.54
N ARG A 172 2.89 1.74 11.46
CA ARG A 172 3.95 2.05 12.43
C ARG A 172 5.12 2.73 11.73
N GLY A 173 5.65 3.79 12.33
CA GLY A 173 6.81 4.54 11.84
C GLY A 173 7.73 4.95 12.98
N TYR A 174 8.95 5.38 12.64
CA TYR A 174 9.91 5.93 13.58
C TYR A 174 9.78 7.45 13.64
N ASN A 175 9.58 7.98 14.85
CA ASN A 175 9.61 9.40 15.12
C ASN A 175 11.01 9.79 15.62
N ALA A 176 11.76 10.53 14.80
CA ALA A 176 13.13 10.93 15.11
C ALA A 176 13.22 11.96 16.23
N GLU A 177 12.25 12.86 16.36
CA GLU A 177 12.23 13.88 17.43
C GLU A 177 12.13 13.23 18.81
N ARG A 178 11.44 12.09 18.89
CA ARG A 178 11.20 11.37 20.15
C ARG A 178 12.04 10.10 20.31
N GLY A 179 12.81 9.72 19.29
CA GLY A 179 13.66 8.54 19.30
C GLY A 179 12.91 7.22 19.49
N ARG A 180 11.66 7.11 19.03
CA ARG A 180 10.82 5.91 19.24
C ARG A 180 9.89 5.64 18.08
N PHE A 181 9.36 4.42 18.04
CA PHE A 181 8.33 4.07 17.08
C PHE A 181 6.92 4.42 17.59
N GLU A 182 6.11 4.95 16.69
CA GLU A 182 4.73 5.39 16.96
C GLU A 182 3.79 4.84 15.87
N ALA A 183 2.51 4.73 16.21
CA ALA A 183 1.49 4.50 15.19
C ALA A 183 1.30 5.77 14.36
N PHE A 184 0.98 5.62 13.08
CA PHE A 184 0.64 6.74 12.21
C PHE A 184 -0.74 6.57 11.57
N LEU A 185 -1.35 7.70 11.25
CA LEU A 185 -2.42 7.86 10.28
C LEU A 185 -1.88 8.82 9.21
N LEU A 186 -1.78 8.34 7.98
CA LEU A 186 -1.33 9.09 6.82
C LEU A 186 -2.55 9.39 5.96
N ASP A 187 -2.79 10.66 5.68
CA ASP A 187 -3.79 11.11 4.70
C ASP A 187 -3.09 11.37 3.37
N THR A 188 -3.44 10.60 2.34
CA THR A 188 -2.84 10.71 1.00
C THR A 188 -3.58 11.71 0.11
N LEU A 189 -4.57 12.45 0.62
CA LEU A 189 -5.17 13.50 -0.19
C LEU A 189 -4.13 14.51 -0.63
N CYS A 190 -4.07 14.70 -1.94
CA CYS A 190 -3.87 16.04 -2.45
C CYS A 190 -5.06 16.89 -1.98
N LEU A 191 -4.78 17.90 -1.17
CA LEU A 191 -5.75 18.93 -0.79
C LEU A 191 -5.38 20.17 -1.58
N ALA A 192 -6.35 20.68 -2.35
CA ALA A 192 -6.23 22.00 -2.93
C ALA A 192 -5.94 22.99 -1.80
N ASN A 193 -4.81 23.67 -1.92
CA ASN A 193 -4.17 24.37 -0.82
C ASN A 193 -3.98 25.86 -1.10
N ASP A 194 -4.65 26.37 -2.13
CA ASP A 194 -4.55 27.75 -2.58
C ASP A 194 -3.09 28.23 -2.75
N GLY A 195 -2.17 27.30 -3.02
CA GLY A 195 -0.75 27.61 -3.24
C GLY A 195 0.16 27.51 -2.00
N ASP A 196 -0.36 27.24 -0.80
CA ASP A 196 0.44 26.94 0.41
C ASP A 196 0.81 25.45 0.41
N VAL A 197 1.90 25.10 -0.25
CA VAL A 197 2.28 23.70 -0.49
C VAL A 197 3.10 23.11 0.65
N ASP A 198 3.73 23.93 1.49
CA ASP A 198 4.43 23.48 2.69
C ASP A 198 3.57 23.52 3.98
N ASN A 199 2.35 24.06 3.88
CA ASN A 199 1.35 24.17 4.94
C ASN A 199 1.84 25.01 6.14
N ASN A 200 2.65 26.03 5.89
CA ASN A 200 3.14 26.95 6.92
C ASN A 200 2.14 28.11 7.19
N GLY A 201 1.09 28.25 6.37
CA GLY A 201 0.05 29.26 6.47
C GLY A 201 0.33 30.56 5.72
N CYS A 202 1.46 30.65 5.02
CA CYS A 202 1.88 31.76 4.15
C CYS A 202 2.14 31.20 2.75
N VAL A 203 1.68 31.89 1.71
CA VAL A 203 2.04 31.54 0.33
C VAL A 203 3.23 32.40 -0.09
N ASP A 204 4.42 31.83 -0.18
CA ASP A 204 5.65 32.57 -0.46
C ASP A 204 6.57 31.94 -1.52
N ASP A 205 7.81 32.39 -1.60
CA ASP A 205 8.78 31.92 -2.59
C ASP A 205 9.24 30.48 -2.33
N ALA A 206 9.11 29.96 -1.11
CA ALA A 206 9.34 28.55 -0.80
C ALA A 206 8.28 27.66 -1.47
N ASP A 207 7.01 28.07 -1.43
CA ASP A 207 5.93 27.33 -2.09
C ASP A 207 6.11 27.33 -3.61
N LEU A 208 6.43 28.49 -4.16
CA LEU A 208 6.68 28.67 -5.58
C LEU A 208 7.83 27.77 -6.05
N LEU A 209 8.90 27.69 -5.26
CA LEU A 209 10.06 26.87 -5.59
C LEU A 209 9.73 25.37 -5.51
N ALA A 210 8.91 24.95 -4.55
CA ALA A 210 8.48 23.57 -4.42
C ALA A 210 7.67 23.10 -5.64
N VAL A 211 6.71 23.91 -6.12
CA VAL A 211 5.96 23.60 -7.35
C VAL A 211 6.89 23.58 -8.57
N LEU A 212 7.80 24.56 -8.70
CA LEU A 212 8.75 24.61 -9.81
C LEU A 212 9.69 23.40 -9.87
N PHE A 213 10.13 22.89 -8.72
CA PHE A 213 10.97 21.68 -8.67
C PHE A 213 10.22 20.40 -9.04
N ALA A 214 8.90 20.39 -8.87
CA ALA A 214 8.04 19.28 -9.25
C ALA A 214 7.41 19.46 -10.65
N PHE A 215 7.62 20.61 -11.32
CA PHE A 215 6.95 20.94 -12.58
C PHE A 215 7.16 19.89 -13.66
N GLY A 216 6.07 19.46 -14.29
CA GLY A 216 6.01 18.36 -15.25
C GLY A 216 5.89 16.97 -14.64
N SER A 217 5.84 16.84 -13.31
CA SER A 217 5.54 15.57 -12.65
C SER A 217 4.08 15.20 -12.85
N ALA A 218 3.79 13.90 -12.92
CA ALA A 218 2.43 13.37 -13.04
C ALA A 218 2.30 12.09 -12.22
N GLY A 219 1.15 11.85 -11.60
CA GLY A 219 0.87 10.63 -10.86
C GLY A 219 -0.09 10.82 -9.70
N GLU A 220 -0.36 9.73 -8.99
CA GLU A 220 -1.32 9.71 -7.88
C GLU A 220 -0.74 10.21 -6.54
N ILE A 221 0.57 10.46 -6.47
CA ILE A 221 1.26 10.86 -5.23
C ILE A 221 2.17 12.05 -5.54
N LEU A 222 1.56 13.21 -5.75
CA LEU A 222 2.26 14.49 -5.94
C LEU A 222 2.27 15.32 -4.65
N GLY A 223 1.63 14.87 -3.58
CA GLY A 223 1.56 15.61 -2.32
C GLY A 223 0.77 16.90 -2.47
N ARG A 224 1.31 18.02 -1.96
CA ARG A 224 0.69 19.34 -2.01
C ARG A 224 1.18 20.22 -3.17
N VAL A 225 2.21 19.78 -3.92
CA VAL A 225 2.75 20.56 -5.06
C VAL A 225 1.87 20.45 -6.30
N ASP A 226 1.08 19.39 -6.41
CA ASP A 226 -0.16 19.40 -7.20
C ASP A 226 -1.17 20.17 -6.33
N THR A 227 -1.39 21.44 -6.65
CA THR A 227 -2.20 22.38 -5.88
C THR A 227 -3.67 22.31 -6.26
N ASN A 228 -4.00 21.76 -7.44
CA ASN A 228 -5.36 21.64 -7.94
C ASN A 228 -5.89 20.19 -7.92
N CYS A 229 -5.01 19.24 -7.61
CA CYS A 229 -5.26 17.80 -7.48
C CYS A 229 -5.72 17.11 -8.76
N ASP A 230 -5.22 17.57 -9.92
CA ASP A 230 -5.51 16.97 -11.21
C ASP A 230 -4.58 15.82 -11.60
N GLY A 231 -3.58 15.52 -10.75
CA GLY A 231 -2.63 14.44 -10.95
C GLY A 231 -1.47 14.82 -11.86
N THR A 232 -1.30 16.11 -12.15
CA THR A 232 -0.17 16.72 -12.84
C THR A 232 0.31 17.94 -12.08
N VAL A 233 1.62 18.18 -12.05
CA VAL A 233 2.17 19.47 -11.60
C VAL A 233 2.48 20.29 -12.84
N ASP A 234 1.61 21.24 -13.19
CA ASP A 234 1.73 22.03 -14.42
C ASP A 234 1.55 23.53 -14.19
N ASP A 235 1.28 24.27 -15.27
CA ASP A 235 1.10 25.71 -15.20
C ASP A 235 -0.14 26.12 -14.40
N ALA A 236 -1.16 25.26 -14.29
CA ALA A 236 -2.30 25.52 -13.41
C ALA A 236 -1.88 25.53 -11.93
N ASP A 237 -0.95 24.67 -11.53
CA ASP A 237 -0.44 24.66 -10.16
C ASP A 237 0.42 25.88 -9.86
N LEU A 238 1.31 26.19 -10.80
CA LEU A 238 2.15 27.37 -10.70
C LEU A 238 1.31 28.65 -10.62
N LEU A 239 0.25 28.75 -11.42
CA LEU A 239 -0.68 29.88 -11.38
C LEU A 239 -1.43 29.97 -10.06
N THR A 240 -1.75 28.83 -9.43
CA THR A 240 -2.41 28.82 -8.12
C THR A 240 -1.52 29.44 -7.04
N VAL A 241 -0.22 29.09 -7.00
CA VAL A 241 0.74 29.74 -6.09
C VAL A 241 0.89 31.23 -6.41
N LEU A 242 1.07 31.58 -7.68
CA LEU A 242 1.30 32.97 -8.10
C LEU A 242 0.11 33.89 -7.83
N PHE A 243 -1.12 33.40 -7.98
CA PHE A 243 -2.32 34.21 -7.71
C PHE A 243 -2.57 34.44 -6.22
N ASN A 244 -2.12 33.53 -5.37
CA ASN A 244 -2.27 33.64 -3.92
C ASN A 244 -1.00 34.13 -3.22
N PHE A 245 0.08 34.43 -3.96
CA PHE A 245 1.37 34.85 -3.41
C PHE A 245 1.22 36.04 -2.44
N GLY A 246 1.79 35.90 -1.24
CA GLY A 246 1.70 36.85 -0.14
C GLY A 246 0.42 36.73 0.72
N SER A 247 -0.43 35.73 0.46
CA SER A 247 -1.60 35.46 1.30
C SER A 247 -1.20 34.73 2.58
N GLY A 248 -1.86 35.08 3.70
CA GLY A 248 -1.63 34.44 5.00
C GLY A 248 -0.39 34.94 5.76
N CYS A 249 0.41 35.82 5.12
CA CYS A 249 1.57 36.51 5.68
C CYS A 249 1.21 37.72 6.58
#